data_AF-A0A9D5T6H1-F1
#
_entry.id   AF-A0A9D5T6H1-F1
#
_cell.length_a   1.000
_cell.length_b   1.000
_cell.length_c   1.000
_cell.angle_alpha   90.00
_cell.angle_beta   90.00
_cell.angle_gamma   90.00
#
_symmetry.space_group_name_H-M   'P 1'
#
loop_
_entity.id
_entity.type
_entity.pdbx_description
1 polymer ?
#
loop_
_entity_poly.entity_id
_entity_poly.type
_entity_poly.pdbx_seq_one_letter_code
_entity_poly.pdbx_strand_id
1 'polypeptide(L)'
;MKFITASIEYNTFEKNIPAPYIRKSFESEKETKAKLKIAVCGFYELYFNGENITKGFLAPYISNTDHYVYCDEYEVTVKKGENVIGVLLGNGFQNNPGGWVWEFDKARFRSAPKFALCLEFEDKKIESGTDFKVHASPIVYDDYRYGTKYDANHEIDGWNKQGFDDLSWANALCALTPKGEISTCVAEPITADFEIEPISIFAEDDGFVYDFGVCHSGVCKLTIDAKKGKR
;
A
#
# COMPACT_ATOMS: atom_id res chain seq x y z
N MET A 1 10.98 -12.93 -9.76
CA MET A 1 10.23 -11.69 -9.50
C MET A 1 11.22 -10.52 -9.47
N LYS A 2 10.94 -9.42 -10.19
CA LYS A 2 11.82 -8.23 -10.27
C LYS A 2 11.25 -7.12 -9.39
N PHE A 3 12.05 -6.55 -8.50
CA PHE A 3 11.58 -5.45 -7.65
C PHE A 3 11.44 -4.16 -8.46
N ILE A 4 10.31 -3.47 -8.25
CA ILE A 4 10.02 -2.15 -8.80
C ILE A 4 9.66 -1.17 -7.69
N THR A 5 9.85 0.12 -7.97
CA THR A 5 9.45 1.23 -7.10
C THR A 5 8.94 2.40 -7.96
N ALA A 6 8.15 3.29 -7.38
CA ALA A 6 7.72 4.50 -8.07
C ALA A 6 8.82 5.56 -8.12
N SER A 7 9.72 5.58 -7.14
CA SER A 7 10.80 6.56 -7.03
C SER A 7 11.97 6.00 -6.22
N ILE A 8 13.19 6.50 -6.47
CA ILE A 8 14.34 6.25 -5.60
C ILE A 8 14.33 7.14 -4.36
N GLU A 9 13.57 8.23 -4.41
CA GLU A 9 13.38 9.12 -3.27
C GLU A 9 12.45 8.47 -2.24
N TYR A 10 12.68 8.76 -0.98
CA TYR A 10 11.90 8.20 0.12
C TYR A 10 11.65 9.25 1.19
N ASN A 11 10.56 9.03 1.93
CA ASN A 11 10.07 9.92 2.97
C ASN A 11 11.15 10.23 4.02
N THR A 12 11.34 11.51 4.32
CA THR A 12 12.16 12.01 5.43
C THR A 12 11.35 13.02 6.23
N PHE A 13 11.86 13.46 7.39
CA PHE A 13 11.20 14.50 8.18
C PHE A 13 11.07 15.85 7.44
N GLU A 14 11.97 16.12 6.50
CA GLU A 14 12.03 17.38 5.76
C GLU A 14 11.33 17.29 4.40
N LYS A 15 11.22 16.07 3.85
CA LYS A 15 10.67 15.82 2.52
C LYS A 15 9.65 14.68 2.58
N ASN A 16 8.39 15.04 2.48
CA ASN A 16 7.30 14.07 2.37
C ASN A 16 7.24 13.51 0.96
N ILE A 17 7.21 12.18 0.85
CA ILE A 17 6.99 11.48 -0.41
C ILE A 17 5.63 10.78 -0.31
N PRO A 18 4.66 11.07 -1.20
CA PRO A 18 3.38 10.38 -1.21
C PRO A 18 3.53 8.88 -1.42
N ALA A 19 2.68 8.08 -0.78
CA ALA A 19 2.55 6.67 -1.12
C ALA A 19 2.07 6.57 -2.58
N PRO A 20 2.75 5.82 -3.47
CA PRO A 20 2.34 5.75 -4.86
C PRO A 20 1.20 4.76 -5.09
N TYR A 21 0.28 5.14 -5.97
CA TYR A 21 -0.50 4.19 -6.75
C TYR A 21 0.38 3.59 -7.84
N ILE A 22 0.28 2.27 -8.00
CA ILE A 22 1.01 1.51 -9.01
C ILE A 22 0.02 0.56 -9.68
N ARG A 23 -0.14 0.63 -11.00
CA ARG A 23 -1.14 -0.16 -11.73
C ARG A 23 -0.57 -0.89 -12.94
N LYS A 24 -1.22 -1.99 -13.32
CA LYS A 24 -0.97 -2.72 -14.56
C LYS A 24 -2.27 -3.26 -15.14
N SER A 25 -2.59 -2.86 -16.37
CA SER A 25 -3.65 -3.49 -17.17
C SER A 25 -3.09 -4.60 -18.06
N PHE A 26 -3.93 -5.60 -18.34
CA PHE A 26 -3.64 -6.70 -19.24
C PHE A 26 -4.93 -7.34 -19.78
N GLU A 27 -4.82 -8.01 -20.93
CA GLU A 27 -5.94 -8.66 -21.60
C GLU A 27 -5.93 -10.18 -21.38
N SER A 28 -7.12 -10.77 -21.23
CA SER A 28 -7.32 -12.22 -21.25
C SER A 28 -8.43 -12.62 -22.21
N GLU A 29 -8.25 -13.72 -22.94
CA GLU A 29 -9.21 -14.20 -23.93
C GLU A 29 -10.40 -14.94 -23.30
N LYS A 30 -10.23 -15.42 -22.07
CA LYS A 30 -11.24 -16.15 -21.31
C LYS A 30 -11.10 -15.90 -19.81
N GLU A 31 -12.13 -16.28 -19.08
CA GLU A 31 -12.12 -16.27 -17.62
C GLU A 31 -11.34 -17.48 -17.09
N THR A 32 -10.47 -17.26 -16.11
CA THR A 32 -9.63 -18.32 -15.52
C THR A 32 -9.19 -18.00 -14.10
N LYS A 33 -8.85 -19.02 -13.32
CA LYS A 33 -8.22 -18.86 -12.01
C LYS A 33 -6.74 -18.52 -12.18
N ALA A 34 -6.25 -17.66 -11.30
CA ALA A 34 -4.87 -17.20 -11.31
C ALA A 34 -4.30 -17.16 -9.90
N LYS A 35 -2.98 -17.34 -9.80
CA LYS A 35 -2.22 -17.19 -8.57
C LYS A 35 -1.39 -15.93 -8.64
N LEU A 36 -1.60 -15.02 -7.70
CA LEU A 36 -0.85 -13.78 -7.56
C LEU A 36 0.07 -13.92 -6.35
N LYS A 37 1.36 -13.71 -6.54
CA LYS A 37 2.36 -13.61 -5.47
C LYS A 37 2.90 -12.21 -5.42
N ILE A 38 3.00 -11.63 -4.22
CA ILE A 38 3.56 -10.29 -4.02
C ILE A 38 4.53 -10.29 -2.83
N ALA A 39 5.77 -9.88 -3.08
CA ALA A 39 6.81 -9.71 -2.08
C ALA A 39 7.11 -8.22 -1.90
N VAL A 40 6.99 -7.70 -0.68
CA VAL A 40 7.01 -6.24 -0.45
C VAL A 40 8.03 -5.85 0.62
N CYS A 41 8.79 -4.81 0.32
CA CYS A 41 9.56 -4.03 1.29
C CYS A 41 8.79 -2.73 1.55
N GLY A 42 8.00 -2.72 2.61
CA GLY A 42 7.03 -1.67 2.92
C GLY A 42 5.70 -2.29 3.34
N PHE A 43 4.62 -1.52 3.27
CA PHE A 43 3.26 -2.05 3.37
C PHE A 43 2.52 -1.87 2.05
N TYR A 44 1.46 -2.63 1.83
CA TYR A 44 0.66 -2.48 0.62
C TYR A 44 -0.83 -2.66 0.89
N GLU A 45 -1.62 -2.03 0.02
CA GLU A 45 -2.95 -2.50 -0.32
C GLU A 45 -2.94 -3.01 -1.76
N LEU A 46 -3.53 -4.18 -1.99
CA LEU A 46 -3.61 -4.83 -3.28
C LEU A 46 -5.06 -4.84 -3.76
N TYR A 47 -5.22 -4.44 -5.03
CA TYR A 47 -6.48 -4.36 -5.72
C TYR A 47 -6.44 -5.23 -6.97
N PHE A 48 -7.54 -5.92 -7.25
CA PHE A 48 -7.74 -6.66 -8.50
C PHE A 48 -9.10 -6.29 -9.08
N ASN A 49 -9.11 -5.72 -10.29
CA ASN A 49 -10.33 -5.26 -10.97
C ASN A 49 -11.20 -4.31 -10.10
N GLY A 50 -10.55 -3.43 -9.34
CA GLY A 50 -11.20 -2.46 -8.45
C GLY A 50 -11.55 -2.97 -7.05
N GLU A 51 -11.49 -4.29 -6.81
CA GLU A 51 -11.78 -4.89 -5.50
C GLU A 51 -10.50 -4.94 -4.66
N ASN A 52 -10.57 -4.47 -3.40
CA ASN A 52 -9.46 -4.62 -2.45
C ASN A 52 -9.39 -6.08 -2.00
N ILE A 53 -8.28 -6.74 -2.31
CA ILE A 53 -8.03 -8.14 -1.97
C ILE A 53 -6.91 -8.31 -0.95
N THR A 54 -6.46 -7.22 -0.31
CA THR A 54 -5.35 -7.25 0.66
C THR A 54 -5.65 -8.23 1.78
N LYS A 55 -4.67 -9.08 2.12
CA LYS A 55 -4.79 -10.17 3.10
C LYS A 55 -5.16 -9.67 4.50
N GLY A 56 -4.70 -8.49 4.88
CA GLY A 56 -4.98 -7.85 6.14
C GLY A 56 -4.40 -6.43 6.20
N PHE A 57 -4.72 -5.69 7.25
CA PHE A 57 -4.12 -4.39 7.49
C PHE A 57 -2.60 -4.53 7.68
N LEU A 58 -1.85 -3.56 7.18
CA LEU A 58 -0.39 -3.55 7.28
C LEU A 58 0.30 -4.77 6.63
N ALA A 59 -0.33 -5.35 5.60
CA ALA A 59 0.28 -6.40 4.80
C ALA A 59 1.62 -5.95 4.15
N PRO A 60 2.66 -6.80 4.02
CA PRO A 60 2.68 -8.20 4.41
C PRO A 60 2.81 -8.34 5.92
N TYR A 61 3.94 -8.01 6.54
CA TYR A 61 4.12 -7.71 7.98
C TYR A 61 5.51 -7.07 8.17
N ILE A 62 5.85 -6.72 9.40
CA ILE A 62 7.15 -6.12 9.75
C ILE A 62 8.26 -7.16 9.61
N SER A 63 9.29 -6.86 8.81
CA SER A 63 10.53 -7.64 8.73
C SER A 63 11.76 -6.73 8.59
N ASN A 64 12.93 -7.28 8.91
CA ASN A 64 14.20 -6.73 8.41
C ASN A 64 14.39 -7.24 6.98
N THR A 65 14.26 -6.35 6.01
CA THR A 65 14.30 -6.67 4.57
C THR A 65 15.69 -7.05 4.06
N ASP A 66 16.74 -6.88 4.88
CA ASP A 66 18.06 -7.46 4.61
C ASP A 66 18.13 -8.96 5.00
N HIS A 67 17.19 -9.49 5.78
CA HIS A 67 17.11 -10.91 6.17
C HIS A 67 15.95 -11.64 5.51
N TYR A 68 14.74 -11.08 5.59
CA TYR A 68 13.51 -11.67 5.06
C TYR A 68 12.64 -10.62 4.39
N VAL A 69 12.11 -10.97 3.22
CA VAL A 69 11.07 -10.20 2.54
C VAL A 69 9.84 -11.07 2.44
N TYR A 70 8.79 -10.68 3.15
CA TYR A 70 7.58 -11.47 3.17
C TYR A 70 6.85 -11.42 1.83
N CYS A 71 6.42 -12.60 1.40
CA CYS A 71 5.61 -12.82 0.23
C CYS A 71 4.23 -13.33 0.66
N ASP A 72 3.18 -12.70 0.14
CA ASP A 72 1.82 -13.21 0.22
C ASP A 72 1.39 -13.81 -1.10
N GLU A 73 0.46 -14.77 -1.02
CA GLU A 73 -0.15 -15.43 -2.18
C GLU A 73 -1.67 -15.24 -2.14
N TYR A 74 -2.25 -15.00 -3.31
CA TYR A 74 -3.68 -14.77 -3.52
C TYR A 74 -4.18 -15.62 -4.68
N GLU A 75 -5.39 -16.15 -4.54
CA GLU A 75 -6.12 -16.73 -5.65
C GLU A 75 -7.12 -15.70 -6.17
N VAL A 76 -7.01 -15.36 -7.45
CA VAL A 76 -7.88 -14.38 -8.11
C VAL A 76 -8.54 -15.00 -9.34
N THR A 77 -9.59 -14.36 -9.83
CA THR A 77 -10.27 -14.77 -11.07
C THR A 77 -10.02 -13.71 -12.13
N VAL A 78 -9.22 -14.04 -13.13
CA VAL A 78 -9.01 -13.21 -14.33
C VAL A 78 -10.27 -13.32 -15.17
N LYS A 79 -10.86 -12.18 -15.55
CA LYS A 79 -12.05 -12.12 -16.40
C LYS A 79 -11.65 -12.08 -17.87
N LYS A 80 -12.57 -12.43 -18.78
CA LYS A 80 -12.38 -12.17 -20.21
C LYS A 80 -12.34 -10.65 -20.47
N GLY A 81 -11.39 -10.20 -21.28
CA GLY A 81 -11.12 -8.79 -21.56
C GLY A 81 -10.06 -8.19 -20.63
N GLU A 82 -10.16 -6.89 -20.40
CA GLU A 82 -9.22 -6.14 -19.57
C GLU A 82 -9.31 -6.55 -18.09
N ASN A 83 -8.15 -6.74 -17.48
CA ASN A 83 -7.98 -6.92 -16.05
C ASN A 83 -6.93 -5.94 -15.54
N VAL A 84 -7.07 -5.53 -14.28
CA VAL A 84 -6.20 -4.52 -13.66
C VAL A 84 -5.71 -5.01 -12.31
N ILE A 85 -4.39 -4.96 -12.11
CA ILE A 85 -3.75 -5.07 -10.80
C ILE A 85 -3.44 -3.64 -10.34
N GLY A 86 -3.89 -3.28 -9.15
CA GLY A 86 -3.55 -2.02 -8.48
C GLY A 86 -2.83 -2.28 -7.17
N VAL A 87 -1.79 -1.51 -6.87
CA VAL A 87 -1.05 -1.54 -5.60
C VAL A 87 -0.94 -0.12 -5.08
N LEU A 88 -1.41 0.13 -3.86
CA LEU A 88 -1.07 1.32 -3.09
C LEU A 88 0.06 0.94 -2.14
N LEU A 89 1.24 1.55 -2.33
CA LEU A 89 2.47 1.12 -1.67
C LEU A 89 2.87 2.11 -0.56
N GLY A 90 2.75 1.71 0.70
CA GLY A 90 3.16 2.50 1.85
C GLY A 90 4.62 2.28 2.23
N ASN A 91 5.19 3.23 2.96
CA ASN A 91 6.57 3.15 3.45
C ASN A 91 6.79 1.94 4.37
N GLY A 92 5.78 1.60 5.18
CA GLY A 92 5.85 0.56 6.20
C GLY A 92 7.12 0.66 7.05
N PHE A 93 7.69 -0.47 7.47
CA PHE A 93 8.97 -0.49 8.18
C PHE A 93 10.20 -0.35 7.28
N GLN A 94 10.02 -0.44 5.96
CA GLN A 94 11.09 -0.22 5.00
C GLN A 94 11.60 1.24 5.04
N ASN A 95 10.72 2.18 5.38
CA ASN A 95 11.07 3.58 5.58
C ASN A 95 10.24 4.24 6.68
N ASN A 96 10.57 3.95 7.94
CA ASN A 96 9.85 4.47 9.10
C ASN A 96 10.70 5.43 9.96
N PRO A 97 10.98 6.66 9.51
CA PRO A 97 11.84 7.58 10.27
C PRO A 97 11.19 8.11 11.56
N GLY A 98 9.86 8.05 11.70
CA GLY A 98 9.07 8.69 12.75
C GLY A 98 9.66 8.63 14.16
N GLY A 99 9.91 9.82 14.73
CA GLY A 99 10.30 10.02 16.13
C GLY A 99 11.72 9.62 16.49
N TRP A 100 12.61 9.36 15.51
CA TRP A 100 13.98 8.87 15.74
C TRP A 100 14.01 7.61 16.63
N VAL A 101 12.93 6.82 16.57
CA VAL A 101 12.78 5.63 17.40
C VAL A 101 13.71 4.55 16.87
N TRP A 102 14.55 4.01 17.75
CA TRP A 102 15.49 2.91 17.48
C TRP A 102 16.46 3.18 16.32
N GLU A 103 16.72 4.45 16.01
CA GLU A 103 17.59 4.86 14.90
C GLU A 103 17.17 4.27 13.53
N PHE A 104 15.87 4.04 13.31
CA PHE A 104 15.39 3.55 12.01
C PHE A 104 15.73 4.48 10.85
N ASP A 105 15.90 5.77 11.13
CA ASP A 105 16.38 6.75 10.17
C ASP A 105 17.79 6.42 9.64
N LYS A 106 18.60 5.69 10.42
CA LYS A 106 19.96 5.24 10.09
C LYS A 106 20.03 3.77 9.65
N ALA A 107 18.90 3.07 9.56
CA ALA A 107 18.88 1.65 9.24
C ALA A 107 19.46 1.39 7.83
N ARG A 108 20.38 0.42 7.72
CA ARG A 108 21.07 0.13 6.45
C ARG A 108 20.15 -0.36 5.33
N PHE A 109 19.06 -1.04 5.69
CA PHE A 109 18.08 -1.51 4.73
C PHE A 109 17.14 -0.39 4.26
N ARG A 110 17.13 0.78 4.93
CA ARG A 110 16.20 1.88 4.64
C ARG A 110 16.36 2.37 3.22
N SER A 111 15.23 2.48 2.52
CA SER A 111 15.13 2.94 1.13
C SER A 111 13.67 3.18 0.77
N ALA A 112 13.39 3.70 -0.42
CA ALA A 112 12.02 3.80 -0.92
C ALA A 112 11.30 2.44 -0.87
N PRO A 113 10.00 2.42 -0.59
CA PRO A 113 9.26 1.17 -0.60
C PRO A 113 9.27 0.58 -2.02
N LYS A 114 9.25 -0.74 -2.08
CA LYS A 114 9.39 -1.50 -3.33
C LYS A 114 8.73 -2.85 -3.21
N PHE A 115 8.28 -3.40 -4.33
CA PHE A 115 7.72 -4.74 -4.36
C PHE A 115 8.11 -5.48 -5.62
N ALA A 116 7.98 -6.80 -5.57
CA ALA A 116 7.98 -7.66 -6.73
C ALA A 116 6.68 -8.46 -6.76
N LEU A 117 6.09 -8.61 -7.94
CA LEU A 117 4.81 -9.28 -8.14
C LEU A 117 4.90 -10.27 -9.28
N CYS A 118 4.16 -11.37 -9.16
CA CYS A 118 3.97 -12.36 -10.21
C CYS A 118 2.52 -12.84 -10.22
N LEU A 119 1.81 -12.64 -11.32
CA LEU A 119 0.51 -13.26 -11.58
C LEU A 119 0.72 -14.38 -12.60
N GLU A 120 0.36 -15.60 -12.23
CA GLU A 120 0.40 -16.77 -13.09
C GLU A 120 -1.03 -17.23 -13.37
N PHE A 121 -1.38 -17.36 -14.66
CA PHE A 121 -2.67 -17.85 -15.12
C PHE A 121 -2.52 -18.57 -16.45
N GLU A 122 -3.04 -19.79 -16.53
CA GLU A 122 -2.82 -20.67 -17.68
C GLU A 122 -1.31 -20.81 -17.97
N ASP A 123 -0.88 -20.57 -19.21
CA ASP A 123 0.53 -20.55 -19.64
C ASP A 123 1.10 -19.11 -19.69
N LYS A 124 0.37 -18.13 -19.12
CA LYS A 124 0.75 -16.71 -19.11
C LYS A 124 1.24 -16.29 -17.73
N LYS A 125 2.20 -15.36 -17.75
CA LYS A 125 2.82 -14.80 -16.56
C LYS A 125 2.97 -13.29 -16.70
N ILE A 126 2.50 -12.54 -15.70
CA ILE A 126 2.71 -11.10 -15.60
C ILE A 126 3.61 -10.85 -14.40
N GLU A 127 4.79 -10.32 -14.65
CA GLU A 127 5.73 -9.95 -13.59
C GLU A 127 5.83 -8.43 -13.47
N SER A 128 6.07 -7.96 -12.25
CA SER A 128 6.41 -6.56 -12.00
C SER A 128 7.59 -6.12 -12.88
N GLY A 129 7.41 -4.98 -13.55
CA GLY A 129 8.36 -4.41 -14.50
C GLY A 129 8.16 -2.91 -14.68
N THR A 130 9.01 -2.29 -15.49
CA THR A 130 8.96 -0.85 -15.79
C THR A 130 7.77 -0.45 -16.68
N ASP A 131 7.00 -1.44 -17.12
CA ASP A 131 5.74 -1.29 -17.86
C ASP A 131 4.51 -1.17 -16.93
N PHE A 132 4.73 -1.14 -15.62
CA PHE A 132 3.74 -0.72 -14.63
C PHE A 132 3.69 0.80 -14.59
N LYS A 133 2.49 1.35 -14.39
CA LYS A 133 2.23 2.79 -14.31
C LYS A 133 2.17 3.25 -12.87
N VAL A 134 2.71 4.44 -12.58
CA VAL A 134 2.81 4.99 -11.23
C VAL A 134 2.28 6.43 -11.17
N HIS A 135 1.63 6.76 -10.05
CA HIS A 135 1.14 8.10 -9.75
C HIS A 135 1.11 8.33 -8.24
N ALA A 136 1.24 9.58 -7.80
CA ALA A 136 1.06 9.91 -6.39
C ALA A 136 -0.39 9.65 -5.95
N SER A 137 -0.57 9.08 -4.76
CA SER A 137 -1.89 8.87 -4.15
C SER A 137 -2.27 10.07 -3.26
N PRO A 138 -3.52 10.13 -2.74
CA PRO A 138 -3.92 11.10 -1.72
C PRO A 138 -3.22 10.90 -0.37
N ILE A 139 -2.54 9.79 -0.13
CA ILE A 139 -1.66 9.63 1.03
C ILE A 139 -0.36 10.41 0.77
N VAL A 140 -0.32 11.66 1.20
CA VAL A 140 0.82 12.57 0.97
C VAL A 140 1.97 12.34 1.97
N TYR A 141 1.70 11.62 3.06
CA TYR A 141 2.68 11.16 4.05
C TYR A 141 2.10 9.96 4.79
N ASP A 142 2.90 8.92 4.99
CA ASP A 142 2.60 7.81 5.89
C ASP A 142 3.83 7.44 6.72
N ASP A 143 3.59 7.17 7.99
CA ASP A 143 4.57 6.63 8.93
C ASP A 143 3.83 5.81 10.01
N TYR A 144 4.29 4.59 10.27
CA TYR A 144 3.73 3.69 11.27
C TYR A 144 3.58 4.30 12.68
N ARG A 145 4.47 5.23 13.06
CA ARG A 145 4.46 5.87 14.39
C ARG A 145 3.85 7.27 14.35
N TYR A 146 4.03 8.00 13.26
CA TYR A 146 3.61 9.39 13.12
C TYR A 146 2.27 9.55 12.37
N GLY A 147 1.65 8.44 12.01
CA GLY A 147 0.35 8.39 11.36
C GLY A 147 0.42 8.76 9.88
N THR A 148 -0.73 9.15 9.35
CA THR A 148 -0.94 9.38 7.92
C THR A 148 -1.51 10.77 7.70
N LYS A 149 -1.04 11.46 6.63
CA LYS A 149 -1.68 12.66 6.11
C LYS A 149 -2.34 12.31 4.79
N TYR A 150 -3.64 12.56 4.71
CA TYR A 150 -4.45 12.26 3.54
C TYR A 150 -5.04 13.56 2.97
N ASP A 151 -4.87 13.78 1.67
CA ASP A 151 -5.45 14.90 0.93
C ASP A 151 -6.44 14.37 -0.12
N ALA A 152 -7.74 14.42 0.20
CA ALA A 152 -8.81 13.95 -0.67
C ALA A 152 -8.87 14.67 -2.03
N ASN A 153 -8.22 15.83 -2.18
CA ASN A 153 -8.15 16.51 -3.48
C ASN A 153 -7.31 15.77 -4.52
N HIS A 154 -6.50 14.81 -4.07
CA HIS A 154 -5.65 13.97 -4.91
C HIS A 154 -6.23 12.57 -5.13
N GLU A 155 -7.49 12.32 -4.73
CA GLU A 155 -8.19 11.09 -5.08
C GLU A 155 -8.36 10.96 -6.59
N ILE A 156 -8.16 9.75 -7.10
CA ILE A 156 -8.27 9.43 -8.53
C ILE A 156 -9.26 8.29 -8.66
N ASP A 157 -10.51 8.61 -8.95
CA ASP A 157 -11.57 7.63 -9.08
C ASP A 157 -11.27 6.60 -10.16
N GLY A 158 -11.43 5.32 -9.82
CA GLY A 158 -11.30 4.21 -10.77
C GLY A 158 -9.88 3.90 -11.23
N TRP A 159 -8.83 4.47 -10.63
CA TRP A 159 -7.43 4.19 -11.00
C TRP A 159 -7.07 2.69 -11.04
N ASN A 160 -7.75 1.89 -10.22
CA ASN A 160 -7.58 0.45 -10.08
C ASN A 160 -8.64 -0.39 -10.84
N LYS A 161 -9.46 0.24 -11.70
CA LYS A 161 -10.51 -0.40 -12.51
C LYS A 161 -10.12 -0.46 -13.99
N GLN A 162 -10.81 -1.32 -14.73
CA GLN A 162 -10.75 -1.37 -16.19
C GLN A 162 -11.17 -0.03 -16.83
N GLY A 163 -10.68 0.25 -18.02
CA GLY A 163 -11.03 1.42 -18.82
C GLY A 163 -10.43 2.75 -18.31
N PHE A 164 -9.61 2.70 -17.26
CA PHE A 164 -8.92 3.90 -16.76
C PHE A 164 -7.75 4.29 -17.66
N ASP A 165 -7.72 5.56 -18.09
CA ASP A 165 -6.67 6.14 -18.91
C ASP A 165 -5.47 6.58 -18.03
N ASP A 166 -4.38 5.81 -18.11
CA ASP A 166 -3.12 6.05 -17.42
C ASP A 166 -2.00 6.56 -18.32
N LEU A 167 -2.32 7.10 -19.51
CA LEU A 167 -1.31 7.58 -20.45
C LEU A 167 -0.44 8.69 -19.87
N SER A 168 -1.00 9.50 -18.96
CA SER A 168 -0.28 10.56 -18.24
C SER A 168 0.57 10.05 -17.06
N TRP A 169 0.39 8.79 -16.65
CA TRP A 169 1.13 8.22 -15.52
C TRP A 169 2.56 7.86 -15.94
N ALA A 170 3.47 8.10 -15.01
CA ALA A 170 4.87 7.73 -15.18
C ALA A 170 5.03 6.21 -15.17
N ASN A 171 6.15 5.71 -15.67
CA ASN A 171 6.50 4.30 -15.59
C ASN A 171 7.21 4.00 -14.26
N ALA A 172 7.02 2.80 -13.73
CA ALA A 172 7.75 2.31 -12.57
C ALA A 172 9.26 2.19 -12.88
N LEU A 173 10.08 2.31 -11.85
CA LEU A 173 11.53 2.15 -11.92
C LEU A 173 11.93 0.75 -11.45
N CYS A 174 12.99 0.20 -12.04
CA CYS A 174 13.66 -0.96 -11.46
C CYS A 174 14.23 -0.59 -10.09
N ALA A 175 13.96 -1.41 -9.08
CA ALA A 175 14.55 -1.27 -7.76
C ALA A 175 15.65 -2.30 -7.55
N LEU A 176 16.61 -1.98 -6.69
CA LEU A 176 17.59 -2.95 -6.21
C LEU A 176 16.86 -4.05 -5.44
N THR A 177 17.14 -5.31 -5.81
CA THR A 177 16.66 -6.48 -5.10
C THR A 177 17.12 -6.39 -3.64
N PRO A 178 16.21 -6.52 -2.66
CA PRO A 178 16.57 -6.59 -1.25
C PRO A 178 17.47 -7.81 -0.99
N LYS A 179 18.32 -7.73 0.05
CA LYS A 179 19.24 -8.84 0.36
C LYS A 179 18.55 -10.03 1.01
N GLY A 180 17.42 -9.79 1.67
CA GLY A 180 16.69 -10.81 2.39
C GLY A 180 16.12 -11.89 1.48
N GLU A 181 15.96 -13.08 2.04
CA GLU A 181 15.29 -14.19 1.39
C GLU A 181 13.80 -13.89 1.26
N ILE A 182 13.22 -14.19 0.09
CA ILE A 182 11.77 -14.10 -0.11
C ILE A 182 11.14 -15.31 0.59
N SER A 183 10.31 -15.06 1.60
CA SER A 183 9.70 -16.12 2.40
C SER A 183 8.20 -15.91 2.52
N THR A 184 7.42 -16.98 2.47
CA THR A 184 5.97 -16.92 2.69
C THR A 184 5.68 -16.54 4.13
N CYS A 185 4.83 -15.54 4.34
CA CYS A 185 4.45 -15.22 5.72
C CYS A 185 3.34 -16.14 6.23
N VAL A 186 3.66 -16.86 7.31
CA VAL A 186 2.74 -17.77 8.02
C VAL A 186 2.03 -17.11 9.21
N ALA A 187 2.27 -15.82 9.44
CA ALA A 187 1.59 -15.06 10.49
C ALA A 187 0.11 -14.84 10.13
N GLU A 188 -0.75 -14.88 11.14
CA GLU A 188 -2.17 -14.56 11.00
C GLU A 188 -2.35 -13.10 10.55
N PRO A 189 -3.28 -12.82 9.62
CA PRO A 189 -3.57 -11.46 9.17
C PRO A 189 -4.02 -10.55 10.29
N ILE A 190 -3.54 -9.31 10.26
CA ILE A 190 -4.10 -8.25 11.09
C ILE A 190 -5.45 -7.87 10.49
N THR A 191 -6.52 -8.10 11.24
CA THR A 191 -7.89 -7.77 10.83
C THR A 191 -8.55 -6.87 11.88
N ALA A 192 -9.65 -6.21 11.50
CA ALA A 192 -10.46 -5.46 12.46
C ALA A 192 -11.49 -6.42 13.07
N ASP A 193 -11.36 -6.68 14.37
CA ASP A 193 -12.25 -7.62 15.07
C ASP A 193 -13.63 -7.01 15.35
N PHE A 194 -13.66 -5.71 15.67
CA PHE A 194 -14.89 -4.97 15.99
C PHE A 194 -14.70 -3.46 15.80
N GLU A 195 -15.80 -2.74 15.60
CA GLU A 195 -15.86 -1.28 15.65
C GLU A 195 -16.36 -0.84 17.02
N ILE A 196 -15.80 0.24 17.56
CA ILE A 196 -16.21 0.85 18.83
C ILE A 196 -16.69 2.26 18.52
N GLU A 197 -17.91 2.59 18.96
CA GLU A 197 -18.41 3.97 18.90
C GLU A 197 -17.97 4.76 20.15
N PRO A 198 -17.71 6.07 20.03
CA PRO A 198 -17.42 6.91 21.19
C PRO A 198 -18.62 6.95 22.16
N ILE A 199 -18.36 6.80 23.45
CA ILE A 199 -19.40 6.90 24.50
C ILE A 199 -19.72 8.35 24.86
N SER A 200 -18.81 9.28 24.57
CA SER A 200 -19.04 10.71 24.74
C SER A 200 -18.13 11.56 23.85
N ILE A 201 -18.56 12.79 23.57
CA ILE A 201 -17.84 13.76 22.74
C ILE A 201 -17.90 15.10 23.47
N PHE A 202 -16.74 15.71 23.71
CA PHE A 202 -16.61 17.00 24.38
C PHE A 202 -16.03 18.02 23.40
N ALA A 203 -16.58 19.23 23.38
CA ALA A 203 -16.00 20.35 22.65
C ALA A 203 -14.91 21.00 23.50
N GLU A 204 -13.78 21.30 22.86
CA GLU A 204 -12.64 22.04 23.41
C GLU A 204 -12.36 23.25 22.52
N ASP A 205 -11.54 24.20 22.98
CA ASP A 205 -11.26 25.45 22.25
C ASP A 205 -10.78 25.23 20.80
N ASP A 206 -10.01 24.16 20.56
CA ASP A 206 -9.40 23.83 19.27
C ASP A 206 -10.00 22.56 18.61
N GLY A 207 -11.14 22.06 19.08
CA GLY A 207 -11.79 20.91 18.42
C GLY A 207 -12.67 20.06 19.32
N PHE A 208 -12.59 18.74 19.14
CA PHE A 208 -13.41 17.77 19.85
C PHE A 208 -12.55 16.66 20.42
N VAL A 209 -12.85 16.25 21.65
CA VAL A 209 -12.30 15.05 22.29
C VAL A 209 -13.35 13.97 22.26
N TYR A 210 -12.98 12.81 21.71
CA TYR A 210 -13.83 11.62 21.64
C TYR A 210 -13.35 10.62 22.69
N ASP A 211 -14.23 10.25 23.62
CA ASP A 211 -13.96 9.21 24.61
C ASP A 211 -14.66 7.91 24.18
N PHE A 212 -13.87 6.86 23.96
CA PHE A 212 -14.35 5.53 23.59
C PHE A 212 -14.66 4.65 24.81
N GLY A 213 -14.39 5.12 26.02
CA GLY A 213 -14.61 4.39 27.28
C GLY A 213 -13.65 3.23 27.52
N VAL A 214 -12.74 2.98 26.57
CA VAL A 214 -11.76 1.91 26.60
C VAL A 214 -10.47 2.34 25.92
N CYS A 215 -9.33 1.94 26.49
CA CYS A 215 -8.04 2.07 25.82
C CYS A 215 -7.83 0.86 24.91
N HIS A 216 -7.72 1.08 23.60
CA HIS A 216 -7.54 0.01 22.60
C HIS A 216 -6.53 0.44 21.52
N SER A 217 -5.98 -0.53 20.79
CA SER A 217 -5.20 -0.31 19.57
C SER A 217 -6.09 -0.38 18.32
N GLY A 218 -5.92 0.54 17.38
CA GLY A 218 -6.67 0.53 16.13
C GLY A 218 -6.50 1.82 15.34
N VAL A 219 -7.38 2.03 14.36
CA VAL A 219 -7.48 3.28 13.60
C VAL A 219 -8.89 3.85 13.76
N CYS A 220 -9.00 5.18 13.71
CA CYS A 220 -10.29 5.85 13.74
C CYS A 220 -10.87 5.94 12.34
N LYS A 221 -12.18 5.69 12.21
CA LYS A 221 -12.97 6.00 11.02
C LYS A 221 -13.66 7.34 11.23
N LEU A 222 -13.35 8.31 10.38
CA LEU A 222 -13.95 9.64 10.42
C LEU A 222 -14.89 9.83 9.23
N THR A 223 -16.09 10.34 9.47
CA THR A 223 -17.00 10.83 8.43
C THR A 223 -17.21 12.32 8.65
N ILE A 224 -16.91 13.12 7.64
CA ILE A 224 -16.98 14.57 7.73
C ILE A 224 -17.51 15.16 6.42
N ASP A 225 -18.40 16.14 6.52
CA ASP A 225 -18.79 17.02 5.42
C ASP A 225 -17.98 18.30 5.53
N ALA A 226 -16.93 18.41 4.72
CA ALA A 226 -15.98 19.52 4.77
C ALA A 226 -15.86 20.20 3.40
N LYS A 227 -15.66 21.53 3.44
CA LYS A 227 -15.34 22.29 2.22
C LYS A 227 -13.95 21.89 1.71
N LYS A 228 -13.79 21.83 0.39
CA LYS A 228 -12.51 21.57 -0.29
C LYS A 228 -11.37 22.40 0.32
N GLY A 229 -10.27 21.74 0.67
CA GLY A 229 -9.06 22.39 1.23
C GLY A 229 -9.13 22.69 2.73
N LYS A 230 -10.20 22.29 3.43
CA LYS A 230 -10.23 22.29 4.90
C LYS A 230 -9.41 21.11 5.44
N ARG A 231 -8.64 21.39 6.49
CA ARG A 231 -7.82 20.44 7.24
C ARG A 231 -8.33 20.38 8.67
#